data_AF-A0A1G4IP47-F1
#
_entry.id   AF-A0A1G4IP47-F1
#
_cell.length_a   1.000
_cell.length_b   1.000
_cell.length_c   1.000
_cell.angle_alpha   90.00
_cell.angle_beta   90.00
_cell.angle_gamma   90.00
#
_symmetry.space_group_name_H-M   'P 1'
#
loop_
_entity.id
_entity.type
_entity.pdbx_description
1 polymer ?
#
loop_
_entity_poly.entity_id
_entity_poly.type
_entity_poly.pdbx_seq_one_letter_code
_entity_poly.pdbx_strand_id
1 'polypeptide(L)'
;MEIDPRHAHYKVQLLLHINSVLLTRINQINANPAQFSLEQQQNIAAQYLKRVHANLQCISQLNQGVQTAKPALLDPPQTPIQQHSQDVLSKLYLLTSRVFEVW
;
A
#
# COMPACT_ATOMS: atom_id res chain seq x y z
N MET A 1 -6.89 -21.58 17.67
CA MET A 1 -6.87 -20.20 18.17
C MET A 1 -7.80 -19.43 17.23
N GLU A 2 -9.03 -19.13 17.64
CA GLU A 2 -9.96 -18.34 16.81
C GLU A 2 -9.41 -16.92 16.72
N ILE A 3 -9.04 -16.49 15.52
CA ILE A 3 -8.56 -15.14 15.28
C ILE A 3 -9.78 -14.21 15.26
N ASP A 4 -9.69 -13.16 16.05
CA ASP A 4 -10.76 -12.20 16.27
C ASP A 4 -11.20 -11.53 14.95
N PRO A 5 -12.50 -11.52 14.61
CA PRO A 5 -13.00 -10.85 13.40
C PRO A 5 -12.65 -9.35 13.34
N ARG A 6 -12.31 -8.72 14.49
CA ARG A 6 -11.78 -7.36 14.56
C ARG A 6 -10.40 -7.22 13.92
N HIS A 7 -9.57 -8.26 13.96
CA HIS A 7 -8.23 -8.24 13.33
C HIS A 7 -8.32 -8.21 11.81
N ALA A 8 -9.21 -9.00 11.21
CA ALA A 8 -9.45 -8.99 9.77
C ALA A 8 -9.96 -7.62 9.30
N HIS A 9 -10.92 -7.03 10.03
CA HIS A 9 -11.40 -5.66 9.73
C HIS A 9 -10.29 -4.62 9.81
N TYR A 10 -9.44 -4.68 10.83
CA TYR A 10 -8.33 -3.74 10.97
C TYR A 10 -7.31 -3.89 9.83
N LYS A 11 -6.94 -5.13 9.47
CA LYS A 11 -6.08 -5.42 8.31
C LYS A 11 -6.66 -4.82 7.03
N VAL A 12 -7.95 -5.01 6.78
CA VAL A 12 -8.64 -4.41 5.61
C VAL A 12 -8.60 -2.88 5.65
N GLN A 13 -8.91 -2.26 6.79
CA GLN A 13 -8.87 -0.80 6.94
C GLN A 13 -7.48 -0.23 6.69
N LEU A 14 -6.43 -0.88 7.21
CA LEU A 14 -5.05 -0.47 7.00
C LEU A 14 -4.66 -0.54 5.52
N LEU A 15 -5.00 -1.62 4.83
CA LEU A 15 -4.72 -1.78 3.39
C LEU A 15 -5.48 -0.76 2.54
N LEU A 16 -6.75 -0.46 2.88
CA LEU A 16 -7.53 0.58 2.22
C LEU A 16 -6.92 1.96 2.42
N HIS A 17 -6.44 2.27 3.63
CA HIS A 17 -5.79 3.54 3.92
C HIS A 17 -4.50 3.71 3.09
N ILE A 18 -3.69 2.65 2.98
CA ILE A 18 -2.49 2.66 2.13
C ILE A 18 -2.87 2.89 0.67
N ASN A 19 -3.94 2.25 0.17
CA ASN A 19 -4.43 2.48 -1.19
C ASN A 19 -4.81 3.94 -1.43
N SER A 20 -5.51 4.58 -0.48
CA SER A 20 -5.83 6.01 -0.56
C SER A 20 -4.58 6.87 -0.68
N VAL A 21 -3.56 6.63 0.17
CA VAL A 21 -2.29 7.38 0.14
C VAL A 21 -1.57 7.19 -1.20
N LEU A 22 -1.50 5.96 -1.73
CA LEU A 22 -0.88 5.66 -3.02
C LEU A 22 -1.59 6.38 -4.17
N LEU A 23 -2.92 6.34 -4.21
CA LEU A 23 -3.73 6.99 -5.25
C LEU A 23 -3.61 8.52 -5.20
N THR A 24 -3.61 9.12 -4.01
CA THR A 24 -3.36 10.57 -3.87
C THR A 24 -1.99 10.95 -4.45
N ARG A 25 -0.96 10.13 -4.25
CA ARG A 25 0.38 10.40 -4.83
C ARG A 25 0.40 10.28 -6.34
N ILE A 26 -0.28 9.28 -6.91
CA ILE A 26 -0.43 9.16 -8.37
C ILE A 26 -1.04 10.45 -8.93
N ASN A 27 -2.11 10.93 -8.31
CA ASN A 27 -2.78 12.17 -8.72
C ASN A 27 -1.86 13.39 -8.62
N GLN A 28 -1.09 13.51 -7.53
CA GLN A 28 -0.12 14.60 -7.35
C GLN A 28 0.98 14.60 -8.42
N ILE A 29 1.52 13.43 -8.76
CA ILE A 29 2.55 13.30 -9.80
C ILE A 29 1.99 13.67 -11.17
N ASN A 30 0.78 13.22 -11.48
CA ASN A 30 0.11 13.55 -12.74
C ASN A 30 -0.27 15.04 -12.84
N ALA A 31 -0.59 15.69 -11.73
CA ALA A 31 -0.93 17.11 -11.67
C ALA A 31 0.30 18.04 -11.80
N ASN A 32 1.52 17.52 -11.62
CA ASN A 32 2.74 18.33 -11.67
C ASN A 32 3.78 17.77 -12.68
N PRO A 33 3.55 17.94 -13.99
CA PRO A 33 4.40 17.38 -15.04
C PRO A 33 5.80 17.97 -15.13
N ALA A 34 6.08 19.08 -14.44
CA ALA A 34 7.39 19.72 -14.46
C ALA A 34 8.45 19.00 -13.61
N GLN A 35 8.04 18.11 -12.69
CA GLN A 35 8.94 17.52 -11.70
C GLN A 35 9.66 16.24 -12.19
N PHE A 36 9.11 15.56 -13.19
CA PHE A 36 9.57 14.25 -13.66
C PHE A 36 9.40 14.15 -15.18
N SER A 37 10.24 13.37 -15.84
CA SER A 37 9.98 13.00 -17.24
C SER A 37 8.72 12.13 -17.33
N LEU A 38 8.05 12.11 -18.49
CA LEU A 38 6.85 11.30 -18.70
C LEU A 38 7.10 9.81 -18.38
N GLU A 39 8.26 9.28 -18.78
CA GLU A 39 8.66 7.90 -18.49
C GLU A 39 8.82 7.66 -16.97
N GLN A 40 9.42 8.61 -16.25
CA GLN A 40 9.54 8.53 -14.79
C GLN A 40 8.18 8.58 -14.10
N GLN A 41 7.27 9.44 -14.54
CA GLN A 41 5.91 9.52 -14.01
C GLN A 41 5.17 8.19 -14.20
N GLN A 42 5.23 7.63 -15.41
CA GLN A 42 4.61 6.34 -15.73
C GLN A 42 5.20 5.21 -14.88
N ASN A 43 6.53 5.17 -14.71
CA ASN A 43 7.20 4.18 -13.88
C ASN A 43 6.78 4.29 -12.40
N ILE A 44 6.73 5.50 -11.85
CA ILE A 44 6.30 5.72 -10.46
C ILE A 44 4.82 5.37 -10.29
N ALA A 45 3.96 5.79 -11.22
CA ALA A 45 2.54 5.46 -11.19
C ALA A 45 2.30 3.94 -11.26
N ALA A 46 2.97 3.24 -12.20
CA ALA A 46 2.92 1.79 -12.31
C ALA A 46 3.38 1.10 -11.03
N GLN A 47 4.44 1.62 -10.41
CA GLN A 47 4.92 1.15 -9.11
C GLN A 47 3.85 1.28 -8.02
N TYR A 48 3.19 2.42 -7.88
CA TYR A 48 2.12 2.60 -6.87
C TYR A 48 0.89 1.73 -7.18
N LEU A 49 0.48 1.64 -8.44
CA LEU A 49 -0.65 0.80 -8.86
C LEU A 49 -0.42 -0.70 -8.59
N LYS A 50 0.80 -1.21 -8.78
CA LYS A 50 1.16 -2.58 -8.41
C LYS A 50 0.89 -2.87 -6.92
N ARG A 51 1.18 -1.92 -6.04
CA ARG A 51 0.89 -2.06 -4.59
C ARG A 51 -0.60 -1.99 -4.30
N VAL A 52 -1.34 -1.08 -4.95
CA VAL A 52 -2.80 -1.02 -4.84
C VAL A 52 -3.42 -2.36 -5.23
N HIS A 53 -2.97 -2.95 -6.34
CA HIS A 53 -3.44 -4.26 -6.78
C HIS A 53 -3.14 -5.37 -5.76
N ALA A 54 -1.92 -5.42 -5.23
CA ALA A 54 -1.54 -6.41 -4.21
C ALA A 54 -2.39 -6.28 -2.93
N ASN A 55 -2.65 -5.05 -2.49
CA ASN A 55 -3.50 -4.77 -1.33
C ASN A 55 -4.95 -5.19 -1.56
N LEU A 56 -5.51 -4.88 -2.74
CA LEU A 56 -6.88 -5.29 -3.10
C LEU A 56 -7.02 -6.81 -3.19
N GLN A 57 -6.01 -7.50 -3.73
CA GLN A 57 -5.98 -8.96 -3.74
C GLN A 57 -6.00 -9.53 -2.31
N CYS A 58 -5.20 -8.97 -1.41
CA CYS A 58 -5.17 -9.38 0.00
C CYS A 58 -6.51 -9.10 0.69
N ILE A 59 -7.12 -7.93 0.47
CA ILE A 59 -8.47 -7.61 0.99
C ILE A 59 -9.50 -8.63 0.52
N SER A 60 -9.47 -9.01 -0.77
CA SER A 60 -10.38 -10.02 -1.31
C SER A 60 -10.22 -11.37 -0.59
N GLN A 61 -8.97 -11.80 -0.35
CA GLN A 61 -8.68 -13.04 0.40
C GLN A 61 -9.16 -12.96 1.85
N LEU A 62 -8.92 -11.83 2.54
CA LEU A 62 -9.40 -11.61 3.91
C LEU A 62 -10.92 -11.66 3.99
N ASN A 63 -11.62 -11.05 3.03
CA ASN A 63 -13.09 -11.06 2.95
C ASN A 63 -13.66 -12.46 2.63
N GLN A 64 -12.88 -13.32 1.98
CA GLN A 64 -13.21 -14.73 1.76
C GLN A 64 -12.89 -15.63 2.96
N GLY A 65 -12.40 -15.06 4.07
CA GLY A 65 -12.06 -15.80 5.28
C GLY A 65 -10.65 -16.36 5.32
N VAL A 66 -9.79 -16.05 4.34
CA VAL A 66 -8.38 -16.48 4.33
C VAL A 66 -7.58 -15.58 5.28
N GLN A 67 -7.59 -15.93 6.56
CA GLN A 67 -7.02 -15.09 7.62
C GLN A 67 -5.48 -14.97 7.59
N THR A 68 -4.81 -15.95 6.97
CA THR A 68 -3.35 -15.96 6.76
C THR A 68 -2.93 -15.16 5.54
N ALA A 69 -3.86 -14.55 4.81
CA ALA A 69 -3.57 -13.74 3.65
C ALA A 69 -2.64 -12.57 4.03
N LYS A 70 -1.62 -12.36 3.22
CA LYS A 70 -0.68 -11.25 3.34
C LYS A 70 -0.57 -10.54 1.99
N PRO A 71 -0.39 -9.21 1.97
CA PRO A 71 -0.08 -8.50 0.74
C PRO A 71 1.18 -9.09 0.12
N ALA A 72 1.18 -9.30 -1.19
CA ALA A 72 2.37 -9.78 -1.91
C ALA A 72 3.53 -8.76 -1.88
N LEU A 73 3.24 -7.49 -1.57
CA LEU A 73 4.22 -6.40 -1.48
C LEU A 73 4.11 -5.76 -0.09
N LEU A 74 5.02 -6.13 0.81
CA LEU A 74 5.12 -5.58 2.17
C LEU A 74 6.15 -4.46 2.28
N ASP A 75 7.01 -4.31 1.28
CA ASP A 75 8.00 -3.24 1.24
C ASP A 75 7.44 -1.95 0.64
N PRO A 76 7.89 -0.79 1.13
CA PRO A 76 7.50 0.48 0.56
C PRO A 76 7.96 0.60 -0.90
N PRO A 77 7.27 1.40 -1.72
CA PRO A 77 7.68 1.64 -3.09
C PRO A 77 9.06 2.28 -3.17
N GLN A 78 9.97 1.60 -3.89
CA GLN A 78 11.32 2.08 -4.19
C GLN A 78 11.24 3.15 -5.30
N THR A 79 10.93 4.38 -4.91
CA THR A 79 10.93 5.54 -5.81
C THR A 79 12.25 6.31 -5.70
N PRO A 80 12.79 6.84 -6.80
CA PRO A 80 14.10 7.49 -6.85
C PRO A 80 14.22 8.81 -6.04
N ILE A 81 13.13 9.32 -5.45
CA ILE A 81 13.17 10.56 -4.68
C ILE A 81 12.77 10.32 -3.22
N GLN A 82 13.73 10.58 -2.32
CA GLN A 82 13.51 10.80 -0.89
C GLN A 82 12.81 12.15 -0.68
N GLN A 83 11.49 12.20 -0.85
CA GLN A 83 10.71 13.34 -0.33
C GLN A 83 10.26 13.02 1.10
N HIS A 84 10.27 14.03 1.98
CA HIS A 84 9.76 13.99 3.37
C HIS A 84 8.41 13.27 3.51
N SER A 85 7.57 13.29 2.47
CA SER A 85 6.30 12.58 2.42
C SER A 85 6.44 11.05 2.44
N GLN A 86 7.55 10.45 2.00
CA GLN A 86 7.81 9.00 2.15
C GLN A 86 7.71 8.56 3.62
N ASP A 87 7.98 9.44 4.58
CA ASP A 87 8.01 9.07 5.99
C ASP A 87 6.67 8.47 6.47
N VAL A 88 5.53 9.02 6.03
CA VAL A 88 4.21 8.46 6.37
C VAL A 88 3.99 7.10 5.69
N LEU A 89 4.31 6.97 4.40
CA LEU A 89 4.07 5.73 3.66
C LEU A 89 4.98 4.60 4.20
N SER A 90 6.25 4.90 4.46
CA SER A 90 7.20 3.96 5.08
C SER A 90 6.73 3.51 6.46
N LYS A 91 6.21 4.43 7.30
CA LYS A 91 5.61 4.08 8.59
C LYS A 91 4.40 3.18 8.43
N LEU A 92 3.54 3.41 7.43
CA LEU A 92 2.39 2.55 7.14
C LEU A 92 2.80 1.14 6.68
N TYR A 93 3.84 1.01 5.86
CA TYR A 93 4.37 -0.29 5.45
C TYR A 93 5.02 -1.04 6.62
N LEU A 94 5.74 -0.35 7.50
CA LEU A 94 6.26 -0.92 8.74
C LEU A 94 5.11 -1.44 9.64
N LEU A 95 4.07 -0.62 9.83
CA LEU A 95 2.88 -1.01 10.57
C LEU A 95 2.20 -2.24 9.93
N THR A 96 2.12 -2.26 8.59
CA THR A 96 1.54 -3.39 7.85
C THR A 96 2.32 -4.67 8.09
N SER A 97 3.65 -4.65 7.96
CA SER A 97 4.49 -5.81 8.27
C SER A 97 4.22 -6.32 9.68
N ARG A 98 4.19 -5.43 10.69
CA ARG A 98 3.92 -5.84 12.08
C ARG A 98 2.53 -6.42 12.28
N VAL A 99 1.50 -5.80 11.72
CA VAL A 99 0.10 -6.25 11.86
C VAL A 99 -0.11 -7.61 11.20
N PHE A 100 0.52 -7.86 10.04
CA PHE A 100 0.41 -9.13 9.33
C PHE A 100 1.40 -10.22 9.83
N GLU A 101 2.38 -9.86 10.66
CA GLU A 101 3.26 -10.82 11.35
C GLU A 101 2.70 -11.25 12.71
N VAL A 102 2.14 -10.31 13.48
CA VAL A 102 1.77 -10.53 14.88
C VAL A 102 0.31 -10.96 15.05
N TRP A 103 -0.60 -10.50 14.17
CA TRP A 103 -2.04 -10.77 14.27
C TRP A 103 -2.56 -11.65 13.13
#